data_AF-A0A496ZPE7-F1
#
_entry.id   AF-A0A496ZPE7-F1
#
_cell.length_a   1.000
_cell.length_b   1.000
_cell.length_c   1.000
_cell.angle_alpha   90.00
_cell.angle_beta   90.00
_cell.angle_gamma   90.00
#
_symmetry.space_group_name_H-M   'P 1'
#
loop_
_entity.id
_entity.type
_entity.pdbx_description
1 polymer ?
#
loop_
_entity_poly.entity_id
_entity_poly.type
_entity_poly.pdbx_seq_one_letter_code
_entity_poly.pdbx_strand_id
1 'polypeptide(L)'
;MRSKKLDTLPLYMKVTKKKINGVVYTPKWIVDLILDRVEYKRNIYKRKIIDPSCGKGNFLITIVKRFLKDCKDNDLGSDKIKKLLNKNIFGFDIDETSIAECKKSLDNIVKPYGID
;
A
#
# COMPACT_ATOMS: atom_id res chain seq x y z
N MET A 1 19.50 -13.19 11.79
CA MET A 1 19.88 -14.29 12.72
C MET A 1 18.94 -15.50 12.74
N ARG A 2 17.74 -15.49 12.12
CA ARG A 2 16.76 -16.61 12.22
C ARG A 2 16.93 -17.74 11.17
N SER A 3 17.64 -17.52 10.06
CA SER A 3 17.64 -18.46 8.92
C SER A 3 18.48 -19.72 9.14
N LYS A 4 19.65 -19.62 9.79
CA LYS A 4 20.60 -20.75 9.93
C LYS A 4 20.03 -21.97 10.67
N LYS A 5 18.98 -21.81 11.49
CA LYS A 5 18.35 -22.91 12.26
C LYS A 5 17.28 -23.68 11.47
N LEU A 6 16.86 -23.19 10.31
CA LEU A 6 15.74 -23.74 9.53
C LEU A 6 16.20 -24.67 8.39
N ASP A 7 17.44 -24.53 7.94
CA ASP A 7 18.00 -25.33 6.84
C ASP A 7 18.24 -26.81 7.24
N THR A 8 18.33 -27.09 8.55
CA THR A 8 18.55 -28.42 9.13
C THR A 8 17.27 -29.15 9.53
N LEU A 9 16.09 -28.57 9.31
CA LEU A 9 14.82 -29.20 9.67
C LEU A 9 14.44 -30.33 8.69
N PRO A 10 13.78 -31.40 9.20
CA PRO A 10 13.18 -32.43 8.36
C PRO A 10 12.28 -31.84 7.27
N LEU A 11 12.19 -32.48 6.11
CA LEU A 11 11.46 -31.95 4.94
C LEU A 11 10.01 -31.52 5.28
N TYR A 12 9.32 -32.29 6.11
CA TYR A 12 7.94 -32.00 6.54
C TYR A 12 7.81 -30.81 7.52
N MET A 13 8.92 -30.37 8.12
CA MET A 13 9.01 -29.17 8.97
C MET A 13 9.58 -27.97 8.23
N LYS A 14 10.01 -28.10 6.96
CA LYS A 14 10.56 -26.97 6.20
C LYS A 14 9.46 -25.93 5.94
N VAL A 15 9.70 -24.71 6.39
CA VAL A 15 8.82 -23.57 6.19
C VAL A 15 9.38 -22.71 5.06
N THR A 16 8.51 -22.24 4.14
CA THR A 16 8.94 -21.36 3.05
C THR A 16 9.41 -20.01 3.57
N LYS A 17 10.35 -19.35 2.88
CA LYS A 17 10.77 -17.97 3.18
C LYS A 17 9.57 -17.02 3.27
N LYS A 18 8.58 -17.19 2.37
CA LYS A 18 7.31 -16.45 2.38
C LYS A 18 6.60 -16.54 3.74
N LYS A 19 6.47 -17.76 4.29
CA LYS A 19 5.81 -18.01 5.58
C LYS A 19 6.66 -17.55 6.77
N ILE A 20 7.98 -17.68 6.71
CA ILE A 20 8.91 -17.18 7.74
C ILE A 20 8.85 -15.64 7.84
N ASN A 21 8.77 -14.97 6.70
CA ASN A 21 8.74 -13.51 6.60
C ASN A 21 7.32 -12.93 6.65
N GLY A 22 6.29 -13.77 6.88
CA GLY A 22 4.91 -13.31 7.01
C GLY A 22 4.32 -12.66 5.76
N VAL A 23 4.83 -12.98 4.56
CA VAL A 23 4.39 -12.34 3.31
C VAL A 23 3.04 -12.92 2.88
N VAL A 24 1.96 -12.20 3.20
CA VAL A 24 0.58 -12.55 2.85
C VAL A 24 -0.06 -11.37 2.11
N TYR A 25 -0.49 -11.58 0.88
CA TYR A 25 -1.09 -10.52 0.07
C TYR A 25 -2.60 -10.48 0.26
N THR A 26 -3.09 -9.32 0.67
CA THR A 26 -4.53 -9.05 0.83
C THR A 26 -5.19 -8.98 -0.55
N PRO A 27 -6.16 -9.86 -0.87
CA PRO A 27 -6.91 -9.77 -2.12
C PRO A 27 -7.63 -8.43 -2.25
N LYS A 28 -7.78 -7.93 -3.49
CA LYS A 28 -8.40 -6.62 -3.75
C LYS A 28 -9.78 -6.47 -3.09
N TRP A 29 -10.62 -7.50 -3.14
CA TRP A 29 -11.97 -7.44 -2.58
C TRP A 29 -11.98 -7.29 -1.05
N ILE A 30 -10.98 -7.85 -0.34
CA ILE A 30 -10.81 -7.64 1.11
C ILE A 30 -10.38 -6.20 1.38
N VAL A 31 -9.46 -5.65 0.58
CA VAL A 31 -9.05 -4.24 0.71
C VAL A 31 -10.25 -3.31 0.55
N ASP A 32 -11.05 -3.52 -0.49
CA ASP A 32 -12.26 -2.73 -0.72
C ASP A 32 -13.25 -2.87 0.43
N LEU A 33 -13.52 -4.10 0.89
CA LEU A 33 -14.41 -4.37 2.01
C LEU A 33 -13.97 -3.60 3.27
N ILE A 34 -12.69 -3.65 3.62
CA ILE A 34 -12.17 -2.98 4.82
C ILE A 34 -12.30 -1.46 4.68
N LEU A 35 -11.85 -0.88 3.56
CA LEU A 35 -11.95 0.55 3.31
C LEU A 35 -13.40 1.04 3.31
N ASP A 36 -14.32 0.21 2.82
CA ASP A 36 -15.74 0.51 2.82
C ASP A 36 -16.33 0.46 4.23
N ARG A 37 -15.93 -0.50 5.06
CA ARG A 37 -16.40 -0.63 6.44
C ARG A 37 -15.93 0.48 7.37
N VAL A 38 -14.75 1.05 7.12
CA VAL A 38 -14.25 2.22 7.86
C VAL A 38 -14.69 3.55 7.22
N GLU A 39 -15.64 3.50 6.29
CA GLU A 39 -16.22 4.67 5.61
C GLU A 39 -15.18 5.58 4.95
N TYR A 40 -14.12 4.98 4.38
CA TYR A 40 -13.12 5.65 3.55
C TYR A 40 -13.65 5.82 2.11
N LYS A 41 -14.74 6.58 1.99
CA LYS A 41 -15.52 6.76 0.74
C LYS A 41 -15.69 8.23 0.31
N ARG A 42 -15.54 9.19 1.22
CA ARG A 42 -15.81 10.62 0.99
C ARG A 42 -14.89 11.54 1.78
N ASN A 43 -14.62 12.74 1.25
CA ASN A 43 -13.70 13.72 1.86
C ASN A 43 -12.32 13.10 2.13
N ILE A 44 -11.91 12.18 1.26
CA ILE A 44 -10.68 11.41 1.37
C ILE A 44 -9.47 12.33 1.30
N TYR A 45 -9.48 13.37 0.46
CA TYR A 45 -8.34 14.30 0.34
C TYR A 45 -8.01 15.05 1.64
N LYS A 46 -8.94 15.07 2.62
CA LYS A 46 -8.76 15.67 3.95
C LYS A 46 -8.30 14.67 5.01
N ARG A 47 -8.32 13.36 4.74
CA ARG A 47 -8.04 12.31 5.73
C ARG A 47 -6.59 11.89 5.66
N LYS A 48 -6.03 11.55 6.83
CA LYS A 48 -4.70 10.93 6.94
C LYS A 48 -4.84 9.43 7.16
N ILE A 49 -3.95 8.65 6.56
CA ILE A 49 -3.91 7.19 6.67
C ILE A 49 -2.47 6.68 6.64
N ILE A 50 -2.23 5.58 7.33
CA ILE A 50 -0.94 4.90 7.40
C ILE A 50 -1.15 3.40 7.21
N ASP A 51 -0.28 2.77 6.42
CA ASP A 51 -0.16 1.32 6.28
C ASP A 51 1.21 0.86 6.80
N PRO A 52 1.31 0.37 8.06
CA PRO A 52 2.59 0.10 8.73
C PRO A 52 3.26 -1.24 8.34
N SER A 53 2.73 -1.93 7.33
CA SER A 53 3.31 -3.16 6.76
C SER A 53 2.80 -3.34 5.32
N CYS A 54 3.06 -2.33 4.50
CA CYS A 54 2.34 -2.14 3.24
C CYS A 54 2.67 -3.19 2.18
N GLY A 55 3.79 -3.91 2.33
CA GLY A 55 4.30 -4.87 1.38
C GLY A 55 4.34 -4.27 -0.03
N LYS A 56 3.69 -4.95 -0.97
CA LYS A 56 3.58 -4.51 -2.38
C LYS A 56 2.53 -3.41 -2.60
N GLY A 57 1.87 -2.94 -1.52
CA GLY A 57 0.99 -1.77 -1.55
C GLY A 57 -0.46 -2.04 -1.89
N ASN A 58 -0.99 -3.26 -1.71
CA ASN A 58 -2.38 -3.57 -2.10
C ASN A 58 -3.43 -2.62 -1.49
N PHE A 59 -3.24 -2.21 -0.23
CA PHE A 59 -4.05 -1.15 0.39
C PHE A 59 -3.73 0.21 -0.20
N LEU A 60 -2.46 0.63 -0.18
CA LEU A 60 -2.02 1.95 -0.67
C LEU A 60 -2.47 2.24 -2.11
N ILE A 61 -2.40 1.26 -3.00
CA ILE A 61 -2.87 1.37 -4.39
C ILE A 61 -4.35 1.75 -4.44
N THR A 62 -5.19 1.07 -3.66
CA THR A 62 -6.63 1.36 -3.61
C THR A 62 -6.91 2.69 -2.93
N ILE A 63 -6.21 2.99 -1.84
CA ILE A 63 -6.29 4.26 -1.10
C ILE A 63 -5.96 5.44 -2.03
N VAL A 64 -4.82 5.38 -2.73
CA VAL A 64 -4.37 6.45 -3.64
C VAL A 64 -5.33 6.62 -4.80
N LYS A 65 -5.86 5.53 -5.39
CA LYS A 65 -6.90 5.63 -6.44
C LYS A 65 -8.16 6.35 -5.94
N ARG A 66 -8.66 5.99 -4.75
CA ARG A 66 -9.83 6.65 -4.15
C ARG A 66 -9.55 8.11 -3.80
N PHE A 67 -8.35 8.41 -3.29
CA PHE A 67 -7.88 9.76 -2.99
C PHE A 67 -7.83 10.63 -4.25
N LEU A 68 -7.20 10.16 -5.33
CA LEU A 68 -7.09 10.91 -6.58
C LEU A 68 -8.45 11.17 -7.21
N LYS A 69 -9.37 10.19 -7.15
CA LYS A 69 -10.76 10.37 -7.58
C LYS A 69 -11.46 11.46 -6.76
N ASP A 70 -11.41 11.38 -5.44
CA ASP A 70 -12.02 12.37 -4.54
C ASP A 70 -11.39 13.77 -4.73
N CYS A 71 -10.09 13.84 -5.04
CA CYS A 71 -9.43 15.08 -5.41
C CYS A 71 -10.01 15.69 -6.70
N LYS A 72 -10.17 14.86 -7.74
CA LYS A 72 -10.73 15.28 -9.03
C LYS A 72 -12.19 15.71 -8.91
N ASP A 73 -12.99 14.96 -8.14
CA ASP A 73 -14.39 15.27 -7.86
C ASP A 73 -14.58 16.59 -7.09
N ASN A 74 -13.49 17.14 -6.52
CA ASN A 74 -13.47 18.42 -5.79
C ASN A 74 -12.60 19.48 -6.51
N ASP A 75 -12.33 19.32 -7.81
CA ASP A 75 -11.62 20.27 -8.67
C ASP A 75 -10.25 20.72 -8.12
N LEU A 76 -9.52 19.80 -7.50
CA LEU A 76 -8.19 20.08 -6.96
C LEU A 76 -7.13 20.05 -8.06
N GLY A 77 -6.33 21.12 -8.16
CA GLY A 77 -5.18 21.18 -9.07
C GLY A 77 -4.02 20.26 -8.65
N SER A 78 -3.20 19.85 -9.62
CA SER A 78 -2.08 18.91 -9.46
C SER A 78 -1.13 19.25 -8.30
N ASP A 79 -0.71 20.50 -8.17
CA ASP A 79 0.18 20.96 -7.09
C ASP A 79 -0.41 20.70 -5.70
N LYS A 80 -1.71 20.97 -5.56
CA LYS A 80 -2.43 20.74 -4.30
C LYS A 80 -2.61 19.26 -4.04
N ILE A 81 -2.88 18.45 -5.07
CA ILE A 81 -2.95 17.00 -4.96
C ILE A 81 -1.60 16.44 -4.50
N LYS A 82 -0.48 16.83 -5.13
CA LYS A 82 0.87 16.41 -4.75
C LYS A 82 1.18 16.74 -3.29
N LYS A 83 0.85 17.96 -2.85
CA LYS A 83 1.04 18.39 -1.46
C LYS A 83 0.20 17.57 -0.47
N LEU A 84 -1.06 17.32 -0.80
CA LEU A 84 -1.96 16.55 0.06
C LEU A 84 -1.57 15.07 0.12
N LEU A 85 -1.17 14.48 -1.01
CA LEU A 85 -0.72 13.09 -1.10
C LEU A 85 0.45 12.85 -0.13
N ASN A 86 1.49 13.69 -0.22
CA ASN A 86 2.66 13.64 0.65
C ASN A 86 2.35 13.89 2.15
N LYS A 87 1.29 14.66 2.44
CA LYS A 87 0.91 14.99 3.83
C LYS A 87 0.01 13.95 4.49
N ASN A 88 -0.68 13.14 3.70
CA ASN A 88 -1.84 12.39 4.17
C ASN A 88 -1.72 10.87 4.02
N ILE A 89 -0.88 10.35 3.11
CA ILE A 89 -0.81 8.91 2.86
C ILE A 89 0.61 8.43 3.15
N PHE A 90 0.73 7.49 4.09
CA PHE A 90 2.00 6.95 4.54
C PHE A 90 2.01 5.42 4.46
N GLY A 91 3.17 4.85 4.11
CA GLY A 91 3.38 3.42 4.00
C GLY A 91 4.76 3.03 4.47
N PHE A 92 4.85 1.95 5.24
CA PHE A 92 6.12 1.41 5.75
C PHE A 92 6.13 -0.10 5.55
N ASP A 93 7.29 -0.64 5.20
CA ASP A 93 7.54 -2.09 5.24
C ASP A 93 9.01 -2.33 5.58
N ILE A 94 9.33 -3.54 6.02
CA ILE A 94 10.71 -3.95 6.28
C ILE A 94 11.40 -4.49 5.02
N ASP A 95 10.63 -4.97 4.03
CA ASP A 95 11.14 -5.50 2.78
C ASP A 95 11.28 -4.39 1.72
N GLU A 96 12.53 -3.97 1.50
CA GLU A 96 12.89 -2.95 0.50
C GLU A 96 12.45 -3.33 -0.93
N THR A 97 12.43 -4.62 -1.27
CA THR A 97 11.99 -5.09 -2.59
C THR A 97 10.50 -4.83 -2.76
N SER A 98 9.71 -5.18 -1.76
CA SER A 98 8.27 -4.90 -1.75
C SER A 98 7.97 -3.39 -1.79
N ILE A 99 8.75 -2.57 -1.07
CA ILE A 99 8.66 -1.10 -1.14
C ILE A 99 8.92 -0.59 -2.56
N ALA A 100 9.96 -1.09 -3.24
CA ALA A 100 10.28 -0.67 -4.61
C ALA A 100 9.15 -1.01 -5.59
N GLU A 101 8.56 -2.21 -5.47
CA GLU A 101 7.39 -2.60 -6.26
C GLU A 101 6.15 -1.75 -5.96
N CYS A 102 5.93 -1.43 -4.68
CA CYS A 102 4.85 -0.54 -4.25
C CYS A 102 5.01 0.86 -4.86
N LYS A 103 6.19 1.48 -4.73
CA LYS A 103 6.50 2.80 -5.31
C LYS A 103 6.25 2.83 -6.81
N LYS A 104 6.81 1.88 -7.56
CA LYS A 104 6.57 1.76 -9.02
C LYS A 104 5.08 1.71 -9.37
N SER A 105 4.29 0.98 -8.58
CA SER A 105 2.84 0.90 -8.77
C SER A 105 2.13 2.22 -8.49
N LEU A 106 2.55 2.93 -7.43
CA LEU A 106 2.01 4.25 -7.08
C LEU A 106 2.40 5.31 -8.12
N ASP A 107 3.64 5.33 -8.59
CA ASP A 107 4.13 6.25 -9.63
C ASP A 107 3.29 6.11 -10.90
N ASN A 108 2.99 4.88 -11.32
CA ASN A 108 2.12 4.62 -12.47
C ASN A 108 0.68 5.12 -12.27
N ILE A 109 0.19 5.14 -11.03
CA ILE A 109 -1.17 5.59 -10.69
C ILE A 109 -1.25 7.13 -10.69
N VAL A 110 -0.21 7.81 -10.21
CA VAL A 110 -0.21 9.28 -10.08
C VAL A 110 0.22 9.98 -11.38
N LYS A 111 0.99 9.32 -12.25
CA LYS A 111 1.50 9.89 -13.51
C LYS A 111 0.40 10.51 -14.41
N PRO A 112 -0.78 9.91 -14.61
CA PRO A 112 -1.86 10.53 -15.40
C PRO A 112 -2.43 11.83 -14.80
N TYR A 113 -2.13 12.13 -13.52
CA TYR A 113 -2.53 13.35 -12.83
C TYR A 113 -1.46 14.46 -12.91
N GLY A 114 -0.38 14.24 -13.67
CA GLY A 114 0.74 15.18 -13.79
C GLY A 114 1.55 15.31 -12.50
N ILE A 115 1.61 14.23 -11.71
CA ILE A 115 2.37 14.16 -10.45
C ILE A 115 3.60 13.29 -10.68
N ASP A 116 4.74 13.81 -10.26
CA ASP A 116 6.07 13.22 -10.26
C ASP A 116 6.60 12.94 -8.84
#